data_AF-F8QEH0-F1
#
_entry.id   AF-F8QEH0-F1
#
_cell.length_a   1.000
_cell.length_b   1.000
_cell.length_c   1.000
_cell.angle_alpha   90.00
_cell.angle_beta   90.00
_cell.angle_gamma   90.00
#
_symmetry.space_group_name_H-M   'P 1'
#
loop_
_entity.id
_entity.type
_entity.pdbx_description
1 polymer ?
#
loop_
_entity_poly.entity_id
_entity_poly.type
_entity_poly.pdbx_seq_one_letter_code
_entity_poly.pdbx_strand_id
1 'polypeptide(L)'
;VDASLKDLKTCSRRLQTVSAIVGDELKILERLYYKGKNQHRSALFWKRVVEIRRYGRRLSEASLWETLELFRCSFFGANSFQKFMKGSWNHYPNLPYV
;
A
#
# COMPACT_ATOMS: atom_id res chain seq x y z
N VAL A 1 16.42 11.55 12.92
CA VAL A 1 15.39 11.86 11.89
C VAL A 1 15.89 11.46 10.50
N ASP A 2 17.06 11.94 10.05
CA ASP A 2 17.59 11.61 8.71
C ASP A 2 17.72 10.11 8.40
N ALA A 3 18.32 9.33 9.31
CA ALA A 3 18.45 7.89 9.12
C ALA A 3 17.08 7.23 8.96
N SER A 4 16.14 7.53 9.85
CA SER A 4 14.76 7.03 9.82
C SER A 4 14.02 7.42 8.53
N LEU A 5 14.21 8.64 8.00
CA LEU A 5 13.60 9.08 6.74
C LEU A 5 14.22 8.38 5.51
N LYS A 6 15.52 8.06 5.54
CA LYS A 6 16.19 7.26 4.50
C LYS A 6 15.67 5.81 4.51
N ASP A 7 15.52 5.23 5.70
CA ASP A 7 14.94 3.89 5.85
C ASP A 7 13.49 3.88 5.37
N LEU A 8 12.69 4.86 5.79
CA LEU A 8 11.30 5.03 5.36
C LEU A 8 11.19 5.16 3.83
N LYS A 9 12.07 5.92 3.18
CA LYS A 9 12.11 6.02 1.71
C LYS A 9 12.38 4.66 1.06
N THR A 10 13.31 3.90 1.60
CA THR A 10 13.65 2.56 1.09
C THR A 10 12.48 1.60 1.27
N CYS A 11 11.85 1.60 2.44
CA CYS A 11 10.66 0.82 2.74
C CYS A 11 9.47 1.22 1.85
N SER A 12 9.23 2.51 1.65
CA SER A 12 8.17 3.03 0.76
C SER A 12 8.35 2.51 -0.68
N ARG A 13 9.57 2.56 -1.23
CA ARG A 13 9.84 2.00 -2.58
C ARG A 13 9.58 0.50 -2.65
N ARG A 14 10.02 -0.26 -1.64
CA ARG A 14 9.76 -1.71 -1.58
C ARG A 14 8.25 -1.99 -1.48
N LEU A 15 7.54 -1.23 -0.65
CA LEU A 15 6.10 -1.36 -0.47
C LEU A 15 5.36 -1.02 -1.77
N GLN A 16 5.79 -0.02 -2.53
CA GLN A 16 5.24 0.31 -3.84
C GLN A 16 5.32 -0.89 -4.79
N THR A 17 6.52 -1.50 -4.89
CA THR A 17 6.72 -2.68 -5.73
C THR A 17 5.85 -3.85 -5.30
N VAL A 18 5.81 -4.15 -4.00
CA VAL A 18 5.00 -5.26 -3.47
C VAL A 18 3.50 -4.98 -3.67
N SER A 19 3.05 -3.75 -3.48
CA SER A 19 1.65 -3.37 -3.68
C SER A 19 1.22 -3.52 -5.14
N ALA A 20 2.11 -3.19 -6.09
CA ALA A 20 1.86 -3.41 -7.51
C ALA A 20 1.73 -4.91 -7.84
N ILE A 21 2.65 -5.73 -7.34
CA ILE A 21 2.61 -7.20 -7.53
C ILE A 21 1.31 -7.78 -6.96
N VAL A 22 0.96 -7.42 -5.72
CA VAL A 22 -0.29 -7.89 -5.09
C VAL A 22 -1.51 -7.41 -5.89
N GLY A 23 -1.49 -6.17 -6.41
CA GLY A 23 -2.55 -5.66 -7.26
C GLY A 23 -2.76 -6.50 -8.52
N ASP A 24 -1.68 -6.96 -9.15
CA ASP A 24 -1.75 -7.82 -10.34
C ASP A 24 -2.25 -9.23 -10.00
N GLU A 25 -1.77 -9.82 -8.91
CA GLU A 25 -2.27 -11.10 -8.40
C GLU A 25 -3.76 -11.04 -8.06
N LEU A 26 -4.24 -9.93 -7.48
CA LEU A 26 -5.67 -9.74 -7.20
C LEU A 26 -6.51 -9.65 -8.47
N LYS A 27 -6.01 -9.04 -9.55
CA LYS A 27 -6.71 -9.05 -10.85
C LYS A 27 -6.86 -10.47 -11.39
N ILE A 28 -5.83 -11.30 -11.25
CA ILE A 28 -5.89 -12.72 -11.63
C ILE A 28 -6.92 -13.45 -10.77
N LEU A 29 -6.89 -13.22 -9.46
CA LEU A 29 -7.84 -13.81 -8.50
C LEU A 29 -9.29 -13.41 -8.81
N GLU A 30 -9.56 -12.17 -9.22
CA GLU A 30 -10.89 -11.72 -9.66
C GLU A 30 -11.38 -12.48 -10.90
N ARG A 31 -10.50 -12.74 -11.87
CA ARG A 31 -10.84 -13.54 -13.07
C ARG A 31 -11.13 -15.00 -12.71
N LEU A 32 -10.31 -15.59 -11.84
CA LEU A 32 -10.54 -16.94 -11.32
C LEU A 32 -11.86 -17.01 -10.54
N TYR A 33 -12.12 -16.01 -9.69
CA TYR A 33 -13.36 -15.90 -8.93
C TYR A 33 -14.57 -15.85 -9.87
N TYR A 34 -14.53 -14.98 -10.88
CA TYR A 34 -15.59 -14.86 -11.88
C TYR A 34 -15.88 -16.20 -12.57
N LYS A 35 -14.85 -16.94 -12.99
CA LYS A 35 -15.01 -18.23 -13.68
C LYS A 35 -15.50 -19.36 -12.75
N GLY A 36 -14.99 -19.43 -11.52
CA GLY A 36 -15.22 -20.57 -10.62
C GLY A 36 -16.41 -20.44 -9.65
N LYS A 37 -17.01 -19.23 -9.53
CA LYS A 37 -18.03 -18.92 -8.51
C LYS A 37 -19.20 -19.89 -8.48
N ASN A 38 -19.71 -20.29 -9.64
CA ASN A 38 -20.90 -21.13 -9.73
C ASN A 38 -20.56 -22.64 -9.66
N GLN A 39 -19.32 -23.02 -9.99
CA GLN A 39 -18.89 -24.42 -10.03
C GLN A 39 -18.41 -24.94 -8.66
N HIS A 40 -17.83 -24.06 -7.85
CA HIS A 40 -17.12 -24.48 -6.63
C HIS A 40 -17.66 -23.84 -5.35
N ARG A 41 -18.85 -23.24 -5.38
CA ARG A 41 -19.41 -22.44 -4.28
C ARG A 41 -19.37 -23.14 -2.90
N SER A 42 -19.61 -24.45 -2.86
CA SER A 42 -19.62 -25.26 -1.63
C SER A 42 -18.26 -25.85 -1.26
N ALA A 43 -17.27 -25.80 -2.16
CA ALA A 43 -15.96 -26.41 -1.93
C ALA A 43 -15.17 -25.65 -0.86
N LEU A 44 -14.48 -26.37 0.01
CA LEU A 44 -13.68 -25.77 1.09
C LEU A 44 -12.55 -24.88 0.58
N PHE A 45 -11.91 -25.27 -0.53
CA PHE A 45 -10.88 -24.43 -1.16
C PHE A 45 -11.47 -23.11 -1.69
N TRP A 46 -12.73 -23.11 -2.13
CA TRP A 46 -13.39 -21.91 -2.63
C TRP A 46 -13.63 -20.88 -1.53
N LYS A 47 -13.94 -21.34 -0.31
CA LYS A 47 -14.02 -20.47 0.87
C LYS A 47 -12.71 -19.72 1.10
N ARG A 48 -11.56 -20.40 0.97
CA ARG A 48 -10.23 -19.78 1.08
C ARG A 48 -9.97 -18.75 -0.03
N VAL A 49 -10.37 -19.05 -1.27
CA VAL A 49 -10.29 -18.10 -2.40
C VAL A 49 -11.08 -16.82 -2.10
N VAL A 50 -12.32 -16.96 -1.62
CA VAL A 50 -13.16 -15.81 -1.22
C VAL A 50 -12.51 -15.00 -0.09
N GLU A 51 -11.90 -15.68 0.87
CA GLU A 51 -11.23 -15.05 2.00
C GLU A 51 -9.97 -14.27 1.58
N ILE A 52 -9.08 -14.87 0.80
CA ILE A 52 -7.89 -14.21 0.25
C ILE A 52 -8.29 -12.98 -0.57
N ARG A 53 -9.34 -13.10 -1.40
CA ARG A 53 -9.89 -11.98 -2.16
C ARG A 53 -10.34 -10.84 -1.26
N ARG A 54 -11.04 -11.15 -0.17
CA ARG A 54 -11.48 -10.15 0.83
C ARG A 54 -10.28 -9.46 1.48
N TYR A 55 -9.27 -10.21 1.92
CA TYR A 55 -8.08 -9.64 2.54
C TYR A 55 -7.28 -8.78 1.56
N GLY A 56 -7.11 -9.25 0.33
CA GLY A 56 -6.43 -8.49 -0.71
C GLY A 56 -7.13 -7.16 -1.03
N ARG A 57 -8.46 -7.17 -1.10
CA ARG A 57 -9.23 -5.93 -1.27
C ARG A 57 -9.02 -4.97 -0.10
N ARG A 58 -9.10 -5.44 1.15
CA ARG A 58 -8.83 -4.62 2.34
C ARG A 58 -7.41 -4.06 2.36
N LEU A 59 -6.43 -4.84 1.91
CA LEU A 59 -5.04 -4.40 1.81
C LEU A 59 -4.86 -3.30 0.75
N SER A 60 -5.54 -3.43 -0.40
CA SER A 60 -5.55 -2.39 -1.43
C SER A 60 -6.25 -1.12 -0.96
N GLU A 61 -7.35 -1.24 -0.22
CA GLU A 61 -8.11 -0.10 0.33
C GLU A 61 -7.36 0.63 1.46
N ALA A 62 -6.43 -0.05 2.14
CA ALA A 62 -5.63 0.55 3.19
C ALA A 62 -4.60 1.58 2.67
N SER A 63 -4.33 1.63 1.36
CA SER A 63 -3.46 2.64 0.72
C SER A 63 -2.11 2.86 1.42
N LEU A 64 -1.52 1.79 2.00
CA LEU A 64 -0.36 1.88 2.90
C LEU A 64 0.84 2.63 2.31
N TRP A 65 1.09 2.44 1.01
CA TRP A 65 2.17 3.16 0.32
C TRP A 65 1.91 4.66 0.29
N GLU A 66 0.69 5.08 -0.06
CA GLU A 66 0.29 6.49 -0.12
C GLU A 66 0.37 7.12 1.27
N THR A 67 -0.11 6.40 2.30
CA THR A 67 -0.04 6.86 3.69
C THR A 67 1.41 7.06 4.15
N LEU A 68 2.31 6.11 3.88
CA LEU A 68 3.72 6.25 4.26
C LEU A 68 4.42 7.36 3.48
N GLU A 69 4.07 7.54 2.20
CA GLU A 69 4.65 8.61 1.40
C GLU A 69 4.17 9.98 1.87
N LEU A 70 2.88 10.13 2.19
CA LEU A 70 2.34 11.34 2.82
C LEU A 70 3.01 11.64 4.16
N PHE A 71 3.17 10.63 5.01
CA PHE A 71 3.90 10.76 6.26
C PHE A 71 5.34 11.23 6.01
N ARG A 72 6.05 10.64 5.05
CA ARG A 72 7.41 11.07 4.68
C ARG A 72 7.45 12.51 4.17
N CYS A 73 6.48 12.91 3.34
CA CYS A 73 6.35 14.27 2.79
C CYS A 73 6.12 15.32 3.88
N SER A 74 5.46 14.96 4.98
CA SER A 74 5.19 15.88 6.09
C SER A 74 6.47 16.46 6.74
N PHE A 75 7.63 15.83 6.55
CA PHE A 75 8.94 16.34 7.00
C PHE A 75 9.58 17.39 6.06
N PHE A 76 8.95 17.67 4.91
CA PHE A 76 9.48 18.58 3.87
C PHE A 76 8.61 19.84 3.63
N GLY A 77 7.64 20.12 4.52
CA GLY A 77 6.79 21.31 4.48
C GLY A 77 5.74 21.33 3.35
N ALA A 78 4.92 22.39 3.31
CA ALA A 78 3.74 22.52 2.42
C ALA A 78 4.05 22.63 0.92
N ASN A 79 5.30 22.91 0.55
CA ASN A 79 5.74 23.08 -0.85
C ASN A 79 6.49 21.84 -1.40
N SER A 80 6.23 20.66 -0.83
CA SER A 80 6.95 19.41 -1.14
C SER A 80 6.56 18.80 -2.49
N PHE A 81 6.78 19.51 -3.59
CA PHE A 81 6.92 18.89 -4.90
C PHE A 81 8.13 17.92 -4.86
N GLN A 82 8.06 16.79 -5.56
CA GLN A 82 9.10 15.73 -5.58
C GLN A 82 10.54 16.24 -5.75
N LYS A 83 10.74 17.41 -6.38
CA LYS A 83 12.04 18.07 -6.52
C LYS A 83 12.65 18.56 -5.20
N PHE A 84 11.85 18.95 -4.20
CA PHE A 84 12.32 19.47 -2.92
C PHE A 84 12.66 18.38 -1.89
N MET A 85 12.29 17.13 -2.15
CA MET A 85 12.62 15.97 -1.29
C MET A 85 14.03 15.39 -1.54
N LYS A 86 14.88 16.11 -2.30
CA LYS A 86 16.28 15.76 -2.53
C LYS A 86 17.24 16.39 -1.49
N GLY A 87 16.76 17.35 -0.70
CA GLY A 87 17.54 18.03 0.36
C GLY A 87 17.33 17.43 1.76
N SER A 88 17.94 18.07 2.76
CA SER A 88 17.65 17.78 4.18
C SER A 88 16.17 18.05 4.48
N TRP A 89 15.60 17.28 5.40
CA TRP A 89 14.29 17.62 5.97
C TRP A 89 14.37 19.01 6.61
N ASN A 90 13.28 19.76 6.51
CA ASN A 90 13.20 21.16 6.94
C ASN A 90 11.98 21.45 7.81
N HIS A 91 11.15 20.44 8.08
CA HIS A 91 9.94 20.55 8.86
C HIS A 91 9.80 19.32 9.77
N TYR A 92 9.32 19.53 10.99
CA TYR A 92 8.98 18.45 11.91
C TYR A 92 7.45 18.42 12.10
N PRO A 93 6.76 17.37 11.67
CA PRO A 93 5.31 17.29 11.80
C PRO A 93 4.92 17.19 13.28
N ASN A 94 4.18 18.18 13.77
CA ASN A 94 3.71 18.26 15.16
C ASN A 94 2.18 18.15 15.27
N LEU A 95 1.51 17.61 14.25
CA LEU A 95 0.06 17.44 14.24
C LEU A 95 -0.36 16.42 15.32
N PRO A 96 -1.33 16.76 16.19
CA PRO A 96 -1.92 15.79 17.09
C PRO A 96 -2.61 14.69 16.28
N TYR A 97 -2.46 13.44 16.74
CA TYR A 97 -3.18 12.30 16.16
C TYR A 97 -4.68 12.52 16.42
N VAL A 98 -5.46 12.78 15.37
CA VAL A 98 -6.93 12.90 15.42
C VAL A 98 -7.55 11.58 15.03
#